data_AF-A0AAX1PE14-F1
#
_entry.id   AF-A0AAX1PE14-F1
#
_cell.length_a   1.000
_cell.length_b   1.000
_cell.length_c   1.000
_cell.angle_alpha   90.00
_cell.angle_beta   90.00
_cell.angle_gamma   90.00
#
_symmetry.space_group_name_H-M   'P 1'
#
loop_
_entity.id
_entity.type
_entity.pdbx_description
1 polymer ?
#
loop_
_entity_poly.entity_id
_entity_poly.type
_entity_poly.pdbx_seq_one_letter_code
_entity_poly.pdbx_strand_id
1 'polypeptide(L)'
;MAANSSSGAVVMAANIVVLNRGYDQTFQTREQSLIETLASYGELVVSFSGRLESCYSMDLCRASGVRIRAVTLDSPTRHRKEIARAKRYCQRYSIEQIVIKTDEMIFCDHLRHLNEVIDPVRYICHLMAQETDWSHLPMLLPAPVEEQQEYLRRFGSLPANTLWLFAEQGMTHRDFRYGFNKRQLGRWGKSAYGCLSRRFSDPELVDKHHLRMVDMAEQMLADMGLEEAQVFFHTLSDQATTLARVRVPPKLRAQAFDLQPDILNALKSTEFDLVTLDMVQEEERQESLR
;
A
#
# COMPACT_ATOMS: atom_id res chain seq x y z
N MET A 1 -22.89 17.82 60.13
CA MET A 1 -22.95 18.98 59.21
C MET A 1 -21.53 19.45 59.00
N ALA A 2 -20.91 19.09 57.86
CA ALA A 2 -20.63 20.00 56.72
C ALA A 2 -19.61 21.09 57.07
N ALA A 3 -18.59 21.44 56.30
CA ALA A 3 -17.95 21.00 55.06
C ALA A 3 -16.64 21.83 54.99
N ASN A 4 -15.49 21.23 54.71
CA ASN A 4 -14.74 21.36 53.45
C ASN A 4 -14.41 22.78 52.97
N SER A 5 -13.11 23.12 52.87
CA SER A 5 -12.50 23.67 51.64
C SER A 5 -11.00 23.96 51.81
N SER A 6 -10.17 23.04 51.32
CA SER A 6 -8.85 23.42 50.77
C SER A 6 -8.64 22.58 49.52
N SER A 7 -8.84 23.25 48.38
CA SER A 7 -8.73 22.73 47.02
C SER A 7 -7.28 22.35 46.73
N GLY A 8 -6.97 21.06 46.78
CA GLY A 8 -5.75 20.50 46.22
C GLY A 8 -6.01 20.11 44.77
N ALA A 9 -5.42 20.85 43.84
CA ALA A 9 -5.42 20.51 42.42
C ALA A 9 -4.68 19.18 42.21
N VAL A 10 -5.43 18.10 42.00
CA VAL A 10 -4.88 16.82 41.56
C VAL A 10 -4.63 16.93 40.06
N VAL A 11 -3.37 17.16 39.70
CA VAL A 11 -2.89 16.98 38.33
C VAL A 11 -2.97 15.49 38.03
N MET A 12 -4.02 15.09 37.31
CA MET A 12 -4.17 13.75 36.74
C MET A 12 -3.14 13.59 35.62
N ALA A 13 -1.94 13.11 35.97
CA ALA A 13 -1.03 12.55 34.99
C ALA A 13 -1.71 11.32 34.38
N ALA A 14 -2.17 11.44 33.14
CA ALA A 14 -2.73 10.34 32.38
C ALA A 14 -1.69 9.20 32.32
N ASN A 15 -2.00 8.09 32.99
CA ASN A 15 -1.26 6.84 32.91
C ASN A 15 -1.34 6.30 31.47
N ILE A 16 -0.50 6.82 30.58
CA ILE A 16 -0.19 6.13 29.32
C ILE A 16 0.71 4.97 29.71
N VAL A 17 0.11 3.81 29.93
CA VAL A 17 0.85 2.56 30.06
C VAL A 17 1.50 2.30 28.69
N VAL A 18 2.80 2.53 28.60
CA VAL A 18 3.61 2.17 27.43
C VAL A 18 3.70 0.65 27.38
N LEU A 19 2.73 0.03 26.71
CA LEU A 19 2.68 -1.40 26.42
C LEU A 19 3.89 -1.74 25.53
N ASN A 20 4.95 -2.27 26.13
CA ASN A 20 6.24 -2.70 25.54
C ASN A 20 7.36 -1.64 25.39
N ARG A 21 7.86 -1.09 26.51
CA ARG A 21 9.09 -0.27 26.54
C ARG A 21 10.30 -0.91 25.82
N GLY A 22 10.48 -2.23 25.94
CA GLY A 22 11.61 -2.95 25.32
C GLY A 22 11.55 -2.99 23.79
N TYR A 23 10.34 -3.20 23.22
CA TYR A 23 10.16 -3.16 21.78
C TYR A 23 10.36 -1.75 21.22
N ASP A 24 9.81 -0.73 21.89
CA ASP A 24 9.97 0.66 21.46
C ASP A 24 11.44 1.10 21.45
N GLN A 25 12.21 0.76 22.49
CA GLN A 25 13.65 1.05 22.52
C GLN A 25 14.40 0.35 21.38
N THR A 26 14.12 -0.93 21.16
CA THR A 26 14.78 -1.72 20.09
C THR A 26 14.43 -1.17 18.70
N PHE A 27 13.16 -0.82 18.49
CA PHE A 27 12.69 -0.20 17.26
C PHE A 27 13.35 1.16 17.02
N GLN A 28 13.42 2.02 18.05
CA GLN A 28 14.06 3.34 17.94
C GLN A 28 15.53 3.22 17.56
N THR A 29 16.28 2.33 18.19
CA THR A 29 17.69 2.08 17.84
C THR A 29 17.83 1.63 16.38
N ARG A 30 16.95 0.74 15.91
CA ARG A 30 16.96 0.28 14.50
C ARG A 30 16.59 1.40 13.53
N GLU A 31 15.55 2.18 13.84
CA GLU A 31 15.13 3.32 13.03
C GLU A 31 16.25 4.38 12.92
N GLN A 32 16.95 4.64 14.02
CA GLN A 32 18.09 5.56 14.04
C GLN A 32 19.26 5.04 13.20
N SER A 33 19.60 3.74 13.33
CA SER A 33 20.63 3.12 12.49
C SER A 33 20.27 3.17 10.99
N LEU A 34 18.99 3.00 10.64
CA LEU A 34 18.51 3.16 9.27
C LEU A 34 18.68 4.60 8.77
N ILE A 35 18.34 5.60 9.58
CA ILE A 35 18.54 7.02 9.24
C ILE A 35 20.02 7.31 8.98
N GLU A 36 20.91 6.84 9.85
CA GLU A 36 22.36 7.02 9.69
C GLU A 36 22.89 6.31 8.44
N THR A 37 22.43 5.08 8.17
CA THR A 37 22.76 4.35 6.95
C THR A 37 22.31 5.11 5.71
N LEU A 38 21.08 5.62 5.70
CA LEU A 38 20.56 6.43 4.59
C LEU A 38 21.37 7.72 4.39
N ALA A 39 21.79 8.38 5.46
CA ALA A 39 22.60 9.61 5.41
C ALA A 39 24.00 9.41 4.80
N SER A 40 24.51 8.17 4.78
CA SER A 40 25.81 7.84 4.17
C SER A 40 25.79 7.88 2.63
N TYR A 41 24.61 7.86 2.02
CA TYR A 41 24.45 7.96 0.58
C TYR A 41 24.36 9.43 0.15
N GLY A 42 24.92 9.74 -1.03
CA GLY A 42 24.80 11.08 -1.61
C GLY A 42 23.39 11.35 -2.16
N GLU A 43 22.88 10.42 -2.98
CA GLU A 43 21.60 10.54 -3.64
C GLU A 43 21.03 9.16 -3.98
N LEU A 44 19.72 8.98 -3.79
CA LEU A 44 19.01 7.71 -3.97
C LEU A 44 17.78 7.88 -4.86
N VAL A 45 17.41 6.83 -5.58
CA VAL A 45 16.08 6.71 -6.18
C VAL A 45 15.22 5.82 -5.30
N VAL A 46 14.07 6.28 -4.85
CA VAL A 46 13.16 5.48 -4.03
C VAL A 46 12.04 4.92 -4.91
N SER A 47 11.85 3.60 -4.89
CA SER A 47 10.68 2.97 -5.50
C SER A 47 9.42 3.33 -4.71
N PHE A 48 8.58 4.20 -5.27
CA PHE A 48 7.52 4.88 -4.54
C PHE A 48 6.13 4.50 -5.02
N SER A 49 5.44 3.70 -4.22
CA SER A 49 4.07 3.27 -4.51
C SER A 49 3.01 4.19 -3.90
N GLY A 50 3.34 5.05 -2.93
CA GLY A 50 2.33 5.81 -2.18
C GLY A 50 1.52 4.94 -1.19
N ARG A 51 2.01 3.72 -0.93
CA ARG A 51 1.56 2.83 0.14
C ARG A 51 2.32 3.09 1.43
N LEU A 52 1.79 2.55 2.52
CA LEU A 52 2.33 2.67 3.88
C LEU A 52 3.85 2.52 3.92
N GLU A 53 4.39 1.42 3.40
CA GLU A 53 5.81 1.10 3.47
C GLU A 53 6.66 2.16 2.75
N SER A 54 6.31 2.47 1.50
CA SER A 54 7.02 3.47 0.70
C SER A 54 6.90 4.91 1.23
N CYS A 55 5.76 5.27 1.84
CA CYS A 55 5.58 6.57 2.48
C CYS A 55 6.43 6.70 3.74
N TYR A 56 6.57 5.63 4.52
CA TYR A 56 7.46 5.59 5.67
C TYR A 56 8.93 5.68 5.24
N SER A 57 9.34 4.93 4.22
CA SER A 57 10.71 5.00 3.70
C SER A 57 11.07 6.38 3.15
N MET A 58 10.15 7.04 2.43
CA MET A 58 10.31 8.43 1.99
C MET A 58 10.53 9.38 3.17
N ASP A 59 9.79 9.18 4.27
CA ASP A 59 9.93 10.00 5.46
C ASP A 59 11.28 9.79 6.15
N LEU A 60 11.77 8.54 6.25
CA LEU A 60 13.11 8.26 6.79
C LEU A 60 14.23 8.86 5.94
N CYS A 61 14.12 8.77 4.60
CA CYS A 61 15.11 9.41 3.72
C CYS A 61 15.14 10.93 3.91
N ARG A 62 13.97 11.55 4.05
CA ARG A 62 13.89 12.99 4.32
C ARG A 62 14.45 13.34 5.70
N ALA A 63 14.24 12.49 6.70
CA ALA A 63 14.79 12.67 8.03
C ALA A 63 16.31 12.48 8.08
N SER A 64 16.88 11.61 7.24
CA SER A 64 18.33 11.42 7.12
C SER A 64 19.04 12.54 6.36
N GLY A 65 18.29 13.33 5.58
CA GLY A 65 18.84 14.39 4.74
C GLY A 65 19.47 13.88 3.44
N VAL A 66 19.33 12.59 3.12
CA VAL A 66 19.78 12.06 1.82
C VAL A 66 18.96 12.68 0.70
N ARG A 67 19.62 13.06 -0.40
CA ARG A 67 18.89 13.53 -1.59
C ARG A 67 18.13 12.36 -2.18
N ILE A 68 16.86 12.58 -2.50
CA ILE A 68 16.01 11.54 -3.06
C ILE A 68 15.31 12.00 -4.32
N ARG A 69 15.18 11.07 -5.24
CA ARG A 69 14.21 11.10 -6.32
C ARG A 69 13.26 9.92 -6.17
N ALA A 70 12.12 9.98 -6.86
CA ALA A 70 11.09 8.95 -6.77
C ALA A 70 10.85 8.32 -8.14
N VAL A 71 10.75 6.99 -8.18
CA VAL A 71 10.22 6.28 -9.34
C VAL A 71 8.90 5.63 -8.97
N THR A 72 7.86 5.86 -9.76
CA THR A 72 6.55 5.25 -9.55
C THR A 72 6.14 4.49 -10.79
N LEU A 73 5.97 3.18 -10.64
CA LEU A 73 5.38 2.35 -11.69
C LEU A 73 3.86 2.55 -11.70
N ASP A 74 3.33 2.91 -12.86
CA ASP A 74 1.92 3.05 -13.16
C ASP A 74 1.48 1.96 -14.14
N SER A 75 1.03 0.83 -13.58
CA SER A 75 0.44 -0.29 -14.33
C SER A 75 -1.09 -0.33 -14.17
N PRO A 76 -1.84 -1.01 -15.05
CA PRO A 76 -3.30 -1.09 -14.97
C PRO A 76 -3.81 -1.73 -13.67
N THR A 77 -3.00 -2.58 -13.05
CA THR A 77 -3.33 -3.28 -11.80
C THR A 77 -3.19 -2.43 -10.54
N ARG A 78 -2.77 -1.17 -10.69
CA ARG A 78 -2.68 -0.20 -9.59
C ARG A 78 -3.88 0.71 -9.51
N HIS A 79 -4.29 0.99 -8.29
CA HIS A 79 -5.34 1.95 -8.02
C HIS A 79 -4.93 3.37 -8.46
N ARG A 80 -5.80 4.08 -9.20
CA ARG A 80 -5.52 5.46 -9.63
C ARG A 80 -5.29 6.39 -8.43
N LYS A 81 -5.99 6.17 -7.32
CA LYS A 81 -5.82 6.94 -6.07
C LYS A 81 -4.42 6.83 -5.47
N GLU A 82 -3.74 5.69 -5.63
CA GLU A 82 -2.36 5.51 -5.16
C GLU A 82 -1.37 6.29 -6.01
N ILE A 83 -1.51 6.24 -7.34
CA ILE A 83 -0.67 7.02 -8.26
C ILE A 83 -0.86 8.52 -8.00
N ALA A 84 -2.11 8.96 -7.84
CA ALA A 84 -2.42 10.35 -7.49
C ALA A 84 -1.81 10.75 -6.14
N ARG A 85 -1.83 9.85 -5.15
CA ARG A 85 -1.22 10.08 -3.84
C ARG A 85 0.29 10.20 -3.92
N ALA A 86 0.95 9.32 -4.65
CA ALA A 86 2.39 9.38 -4.88
C ALA A 86 2.79 10.71 -5.52
N LYS A 87 2.08 11.13 -6.59
CA LYS A 87 2.29 12.44 -7.23
C LYS A 87 2.14 13.61 -6.25
N ARG A 88 1.05 13.64 -5.46
CA ARG A 88 0.82 14.69 -4.46
C ARG A 88 1.92 14.73 -3.39
N TYR A 89 2.40 13.58 -2.94
CA TYR A 89 3.49 13.51 -1.96
C TYR A 89 4.78 14.11 -2.53
N CYS A 90 5.19 13.68 -3.73
CA CYS A 90 6.39 14.19 -4.38
C CYS A 90 6.32 15.71 -4.61
N GLN A 91 5.19 16.20 -5.13
CA GLN A 91 4.94 17.64 -5.30
C GLN A 91 5.04 18.41 -3.98
N ARG A 92 4.39 17.92 -2.91
CA ARG A 92 4.38 18.59 -1.60
C ARG A 92 5.77 18.82 -1.02
N TYR A 93 6.67 17.88 -1.28
CA TYR A 93 8.03 17.86 -0.74
C TYR A 93 9.10 18.22 -1.77
N SER A 94 8.71 18.68 -2.96
CA SER A 94 9.62 19.04 -4.06
C SER A 94 10.61 17.91 -4.40
N ILE A 95 10.12 16.67 -4.41
CA ILE A 95 10.87 15.48 -4.81
C ILE A 95 10.65 15.27 -6.29
N GLU A 96 11.74 15.22 -7.06
CA GLU A 96 11.68 14.87 -8.48
C GLU A 96 11.13 13.44 -8.64
N GLN A 97 10.14 13.26 -9.51
CA GLN A 97 9.47 11.99 -9.71
C GLN A 97 9.35 11.64 -11.19
N ILE A 98 9.76 10.42 -11.54
CA ILE A 98 9.42 9.79 -12.81
C ILE A 98 8.26 8.82 -12.58
N VAL A 99 7.20 8.97 -13.38
CA VAL A 99 6.09 8.02 -13.41
C VAL A 99 6.20 7.20 -14.68
N ILE A 100 6.60 5.94 -14.51
CA ILE A 100 6.76 4.99 -15.60
C ILE A 100 5.39 4.38 -15.88
N LYS A 101 4.77 4.77 -17.00
CA LYS A 101 3.53 4.14 -17.45
C LYS A 101 3.85 2.85 -18.18
N THR A 102 3.16 1.78 -17.81
CA THR A 102 3.25 0.49 -18.49
C THR A 102 1.86 -0.10 -18.69
N ASP A 103 1.72 -0.89 -19.73
CA ASP A 103 0.53 -1.70 -19.98
C ASP A 103 0.63 -3.11 -19.41
N GLU A 104 1.79 -3.45 -18.81
CA GLU A 104 2.04 -4.76 -18.21
C GLU A 104 1.11 -5.01 -17.02
N MET A 105 0.33 -6.09 -17.11
CA MET A 105 -0.62 -6.51 -16.06
C MET A 105 -0.09 -7.66 -15.20
N ILE A 106 1.13 -8.14 -15.47
CA ILE A 106 1.62 -9.50 -15.11
C ILE A 106 2.43 -9.55 -13.81
N PHE A 107 2.48 -8.47 -13.03
CA PHE A 107 3.25 -8.46 -11.78
C PHE A 107 2.63 -9.31 -10.63
N CYS A 108 1.45 -9.92 -10.82
CA CYS A 108 0.63 -10.51 -9.75
C CYS A 108 0.52 -12.05 -9.85
N ASP A 109 0.76 -12.74 -8.73
CA ASP A 109 0.86 -14.22 -8.58
C ASP A 109 -0.42 -15.04 -8.85
N HIS A 110 -1.57 -14.37 -9.01
CA HIS A 110 -2.85 -15.05 -9.27
C HIS A 110 -3.05 -15.42 -10.74
N LEU A 111 -2.26 -14.83 -11.65
CA LEU A 111 -2.37 -15.07 -13.09
C LEU A 111 -1.42 -16.21 -13.53
N ARG A 112 -1.48 -17.37 -12.85
CA ARG A 112 -0.57 -18.51 -13.03
C ARG A 112 -0.48 -19.06 -14.46
N HIS A 113 -1.37 -18.65 -15.36
CA HIS A 113 -1.40 -19.07 -16.76
C HIS A 113 -0.64 -18.14 -17.71
N LEU A 114 -0.22 -16.95 -17.25
CA LEU A 114 0.69 -16.10 -18.01
C LEU A 114 2.11 -16.61 -17.76
N ASN A 115 2.62 -17.41 -18.69
CA ASN A 115 3.91 -18.13 -18.63
C ASN A 115 5.17 -17.26 -18.42
N GLU A 116 5.05 -15.94 -18.24
CA GLU A 116 6.16 -15.03 -18.01
C GLU A 116 5.77 -14.02 -16.93
N VAL A 117 5.98 -14.40 -15.67
CA VAL A 117 5.99 -13.40 -14.59
C VAL A 117 7.14 -12.43 -14.89
N ILE A 118 6.79 -11.16 -15.10
CA ILE A 118 7.78 -10.10 -15.21
C ILE A 118 8.26 -9.73 -13.81
N ASP A 119 9.57 -9.72 -13.60
CA ASP A 119 10.21 -9.21 -12.40
C ASP A 119 10.02 -7.68 -12.33
N PRO A 120 9.16 -7.15 -11.43
CA PRO A 120 8.84 -5.72 -11.39
C PRO A 120 10.05 -4.86 -11.05
N VAL A 121 10.96 -5.37 -10.22
CA VAL A 121 12.13 -4.59 -9.79
C VAL A 121 13.12 -4.51 -10.94
N ARG A 122 13.39 -5.62 -11.64
CA ARG A 122 14.26 -5.59 -12.83
C ARG A 122 13.65 -4.79 -13.97
N TYR A 123 12.33 -4.83 -14.13
CA TYR A 123 11.64 -4.01 -15.13
C TYR A 123 11.86 -2.52 -14.87
N ILE A 124 11.69 -2.06 -13.62
CA ILE A 124 11.98 -0.67 -13.25
C ILE A 124 13.47 -0.36 -13.44
N CYS A 125 14.38 -1.23 -12.99
CA CYS A 125 15.82 -1.04 -13.19
C CYS A 125 16.19 -0.90 -14.67
N HIS A 126 15.60 -1.73 -15.54
CA HIS A 126 15.87 -1.69 -16.98
C HIS A 126 15.46 -0.34 -17.58
N LEU A 127 14.28 0.17 -17.21
CA LEU A 127 13.79 1.45 -17.69
C LEU A 127 14.60 2.61 -17.11
N MET A 128 14.97 2.55 -15.83
CA MET A 128 15.84 3.55 -15.21
C MET A 128 17.25 3.57 -15.84
N ALA A 129 17.76 2.43 -16.31
CA ALA A 129 19.05 2.37 -16.98
C ALA A 129 19.05 3.12 -18.34
N GLN A 130 17.87 3.38 -18.92
CA GLN A 130 17.73 4.17 -20.15
C GLN A 130 17.76 5.68 -19.85
N GLU A 131 17.54 6.08 -18.60
CA GLU A 131 17.57 7.48 -18.15
C GLU A 131 19.00 7.85 -17.71
N THR A 132 19.71 8.60 -18.56
CA THR A 132 21.13 8.96 -18.34
C THR A 132 21.38 9.60 -16.98
N ASP A 133 20.50 10.52 -16.56
CA ASP A 133 20.60 11.24 -15.29
C ASP A 133 20.32 10.38 -14.04
N TRP A 134 19.73 9.19 -14.20
CA TRP A 134 19.27 8.33 -13.09
C TRP A 134 19.98 6.98 -13.03
N SER A 135 20.52 6.51 -14.17
CA SER A 135 21.12 5.18 -14.35
C SER A 135 22.23 4.80 -13.35
N HIS A 136 22.94 5.80 -12.82
CA HIS A 136 24.04 5.62 -11.86
C HIS A 136 23.59 5.64 -10.40
N LEU A 137 22.35 6.04 -10.12
CA LEU A 137 21.84 6.18 -8.76
C LEU A 137 21.32 4.83 -8.25
N PRO A 138 21.66 4.42 -7.02
CA PRO A 138 21.12 3.19 -6.44
C PRO A 138 19.64 3.34 -6.09
N MET A 139 18.87 2.28 -6.36
CA MET A 139 17.42 2.26 -6.11
C MET A 139 17.11 1.63 -4.74
N LEU A 140 16.53 2.41 -3.83
CA LEU A 140 16.01 1.95 -2.55
C LEU A 140 14.63 1.30 -2.71
N LEU A 141 14.51 0.06 -2.24
CA LEU A 141 13.25 -0.69 -2.18
C LEU A 141 12.66 -0.60 -0.76
N PRO A 142 11.45 -0.03 -0.60
CA PRO A 142 10.71 0.00 0.67
C PRO A 142 10.14 -1.36 1.10
N ALA A 143 10.98 -2.39 1.14
CA ALA A 143 10.55 -3.75 1.39
C ALA A 143 10.92 -4.21 2.81
N PRO A 144 9.98 -4.80 3.56
CA PRO A 144 10.29 -5.53 4.77
C PRO A 144 10.97 -6.88 4.47
N VAL A 145 11.48 -7.54 5.50
CA VAL A 145 12.13 -8.86 5.42
C VAL A 145 11.25 -9.88 4.70
N GLU A 146 9.96 -9.90 5.03
CA GLU A 146 8.99 -10.84 4.46
C GLU A 146 8.85 -10.67 2.94
N GLU A 147 8.83 -9.43 2.44
CA GLU A 147 8.74 -9.15 0.99
C GLU A 147 10.06 -9.44 0.28
N GLN A 148 11.22 -9.14 0.89
CA GLN A 148 12.52 -9.47 0.30
C GLN A 148 12.68 -10.99 0.17
N GLN A 149 12.30 -11.75 1.19
CA GLN A 149 12.35 -13.21 1.15
C GLN A 149 11.42 -13.78 0.09
N GLU A 150 10.21 -13.25 -0.05
CA GLU A 150 9.29 -13.66 -1.11
C GLU A 150 9.84 -13.34 -2.51
N TYR A 151 10.42 -12.15 -2.67
CA TYR A 151 11.09 -11.76 -3.91
C TYR A 151 12.23 -12.73 -4.26
N LEU A 152 13.08 -13.07 -3.29
CA LEU A 152 14.16 -14.03 -3.48
C LEU A 152 13.65 -15.45 -3.81
N ARG A 153 12.58 -15.92 -3.17
CA ARG A 153 11.95 -17.20 -3.51
C ARG A 153 11.47 -17.22 -4.96
N ARG A 154 10.93 -16.11 -5.45
CA ARG A 154 10.33 -16.00 -6.79
C ARG A 154 11.36 -15.78 -7.89
N PHE A 155 12.38 -14.96 -7.66
CA PHE A 155 13.31 -14.50 -8.69
C PHE A 155 14.77 -14.94 -8.48
N GLY A 156 15.07 -15.59 -7.36
CA GLY A 156 16.37 -16.20 -7.05
C GLY A 156 17.49 -15.23 -6.69
N SER A 157 17.44 -13.97 -7.12
CA SER A 157 18.49 -12.99 -6.84
C SER A 157 17.98 -11.55 -6.86
N LEU A 158 18.58 -10.71 -6.01
CA LEU A 158 18.33 -9.27 -6.00
C LEU A 158 18.99 -8.59 -7.21
N PRO A 159 18.35 -7.63 -7.88
CA PRO A 159 18.96 -6.93 -8.99
C PRO A 159 20.14 -6.08 -8.53
N ALA A 160 21.14 -5.94 -9.40
CA ALA A 160 22.26 -5.03 -9.15
C ALA A 160 21.77 -3.59 -8.96
N ASN A 161 22.53 -2.80 -8.19
CA ASN A 161 22.22 -1.40 -7.90
C ASN A 161 20.84 -1.18 -7.20
N THR A 162 20.33 -2.21 -6.52
CA THR A 162 19.17 -2.10 -5.62
C THR A 162 19.60 -2.20 -4.16
N LEU A 163 18.95 -1.43 -3.30
CA LEU A 163 19.20 -1.39 -1.87
C LEU A 163 17.96 -1.87 -1.13
N TRP A 164 18.13 -2.88 -0.28
CA TRP A 164 17.06 -3.48 0.51
C TRP A 164 17.29 -3.21 2.01
N LEU A 165 17.78 -2.00 2.33
CA LEU A 165 18.31 -1.61 3.65
C LEU A 165 17.35 -1.92 4.79
N PHE A 166 16.04 -1.75 4.58
CA PHE A 166 15.03 -2.05 5.58
C PHE A 166 15.00 -3.54 5.93
N ALA A 167 14.96 -4.40 4.92
CA ALA A 167 15.00 -5.85 5.10
C ALA A 167 16.35 -6.31 5.67
N GLU A 168 17.47 -5.76 5.19
CA GLU A 168 18.82 -6.05 5.70
C GLU A 168 18.98 -5.70 7.19
N GLN A 169 18.30 -4.65 7.66
CA GLN A 169 18.24 -4.22 9.07
C GLN A 169 17.16 -4.96 9.88
N GLY A 170 16.46 -5.93 9.27
CA GLY A 170 15.47 -6.77 9.95
C GLY A 170 14.11 -6.09 10.16
N MET A 171 13.75 -5.07 9.36
CA MET A 171 12.43 -4.44 9.45
C MET A 171 11.35 -5.36 8.92
N THR A 172 10.36 -5.62 9.76
CA THR A 172 9.18 -6.43 9.43
C THR A 172 7.99 -5.57 8.99
N HIS A 173 6.93 -6.17 8.46
CA HIS A 173 5.67 -5.45 8.22
C HIS A 173 5.13 -4.78 9.50
N ARG A 174 5.33 -5.42 10.66
CA ARG A 174 4.95 -4.85 11.95
C ARG A 174 5.72 -3.57 12.25
N ASP A 175 7.03 -3.56 11.98
CA ASP A 175 7.88 -2.40 12.22
C ASP A 175 7.50 -1.22 11.30
N PHE A 176 7.24 -1.48 10.02
CA PHE A 176 6.75 -0.46 9.10
C PHE A 176 5.42 0.15 9.58
N ARG A 177 4.45 -0.67 9.99
CA ARG A 177 3.18 -0.19 10.54
C ARG A 177 3.38 0.60 11.82
N TYR A 178 4.27 0.15 12.70
CA TYR A 178 4.57 0.83 13.95
C TYR A 178 5.18 2.21 13.70
N GLY A 179 6.25 2.28 12.89
CA GLY A 179 6.93 3.53 12.53
C GLY A 179 6.03 4.51 11.79
N PHE A 180 5.25 4.02 10.83
CA PHE A 180 4.30 4.82 10.07
C PHE A 180 3.28 5.53 10.97
N ASN A 181 2.71 4.80 11.93
CA ASN A 181 1.76 5.36 12.89
C ASN A 181 2.44 6.28 13.91
N LYS A 182 3.61 5.89 14.42
CA LYS A 182 4.40 6.70 15.37
C LYS A 182 4.76 8.08 14.80
N ARG A 183 5.06 8.13 13.50
CA ARG A 183 5.34 9.37 12.75
C ARG A 183 4.10 10.08 12.21
N GLN A 184 2.89 9.59 12.52
CA GLN A 184 1.62 10.19 12.13
C GLN A 184 1.48 10.38 10.60
N LEU A 185 1.96 9.43 9.81
CA LEU A 185 1.97 9.51 8.35
C LEU A 185 0.63 9.15 7.69
N GLY A 186 -0.43 8.93 8.48
CA GLY A 186 -1.77 8.51 8.01
C GLY A 186 -2.42 9.40 6.95
N ARG A 187 -2.00 10.67 6.84
CA ARG A 187 -2.41 11.58 5.76
C ARG A 187 -1.83 11.21 4.38
N TRP A 188 -0.69 10.52 4.37
CA TRP A 188 0.09 10.20 3.17
C TRP A 188 -0.05 8.75 2.71
N GLY A 189 -0.55 7.88 3.56
CA GLY A 189 -0.72 6.47 3.24
C GLY A 189 -1.75 5.85 4.16
N LYS A 190 -2.43 4.83 3.67
CA LYS A 190 -3.16 3.87 4.50
C LYS A 190 -2.66 2.49 4.11
N SER A 191 -2.96 1.48 4.94
CA SER A 191 -2.79 0.09 4.53
C SER A 191 -3.51 -0.09 3.21
N ALA A 192 -2.77 -0.34 2.13
CA ALA A 192 -3.38 -0.52 0.82
C ALA A 192 -4.01 -1.91 0.76
N TYR A 193 -5.21 -1.97 0.20
CA TYR A 193 -5.72 -3.19 -0.38
C TYR A 193 -4.77 -3.57 -1.53
N GLY A 194 -4.31 -4.82 -1.57
CA GLY A 194 -3.33 -5.26 -2.57
C GLY A 194 -3.83 -5.09 -4.01
N CYS A 195 -2.92 -5.34 -4.97
CA CYS A 195 -3.11 -5.37 -6.44
C CYS A 195 -4.58 -5.59 -6.87
N LEU A 196 -5.11 -4.74 -7.76
CA LEU A 196 -6.50 -4.84 -8.27
C LEU A 196 -6.81 -6.22 -8.84
N SER A 197 -5.82 -6.94 -9.38
CA SER A 197 -6.00 -8.29 -9.89
C SER A 197 -6.51 -9.29 -8.84
N ARG A 198 -6.30 -9.02 -7.54
CA ARG A 198 -6.85 -9.85 -6.44
C ARG A 198 -8.37 -9.76 -6.31
N ARG A 199 -9.01 -8.87 -7.07
CA ARG A 199 -10.46 -8.76 -7.15
C ARG A 199 -11.09 -9.73 -8.14
N PHE A 200 -10.27 -10.48 -8.86
CA PHE A 200 -10.68 -11.43 -9.87
C PHE A 200 -10.38 -12.83 -9.39
N SER A 201 -11.43 -13.66 -9.27
CA SER A 201 -11.26 -15.08 -9.00
C SER A 201 -10.87 -15.86 -10.25
N ASP A 202 -11.29 -15.36 -11.42
CA ASP A 202 -10.94 -15.91 -12.72
C ASP A 202 -9.87 -15.01 -13.39
N PRO A 203 -8.65 -15.54 -13.63
CA PRO A 203 -7.60 -14.86 -14.37
C PRO A 203 -7.99 -14.40 -15.78
N GLU A 204 -8.88 -15.12 -16.46
CA GLU A 204 -9.26 -14.81 -17.85
C GLU A 204 -10.08 -13.52 -17.96
N LEU A 205 -10.72 -13.11 -16.87
CA LEU A 205 -11.50 -11.88 -16.78
C LEU A 205 -10.63 -10.64 -16.51
N VAL A 206 -9.33 -10.80 -16.26
CA VAL A 206 -8.44 -9.67 -15.99
C VAL A 206 -8.05 -8.97 -17.29
N ASP A 207 -8.70 -7.85 -17.56
CA ASP A 207 -8.31 -6.92 -18.62
C ASP A 207 -8.29 -5.46 -18.12
N LYS A 208 -7.82 -4.54 -18.97
CA LYS A 208 -7.73 -3.11 -18.63
C LYS A 208 -9.09 -2.47 -18.38
N HIS A 209 -10.13 -2.93 -19.04
CA HIS A 209 -11.48 -2.40 -18.93
C HIS A 209 -12.10 -2.81 -17.58
N HIS A 210 -12.10 -4.10 -17.25
CA HIS A 210 -12.59 -4.59 -15.96
C HIS A 210 -11.78 -4.06 -14.78
N LEU A 211 -10.44 -3.95 -14.91
CA LEU A 211 -9.60 -3.30 -13.89
C LEU A 211 -10.04 -1.84 -13.63
N ARG A 212 -10.39 -1.11 -14.70
CA ARG A 212 -10.91 0.26 -14.58
C ARG A 212 -12.28 0.30 -13.91
N MET A 213 -13.19 -0.61 -14.26
CA MET A 213 -14.51 -0.72 -13.60
C MET A 213 -14.34 -0.92 -12.09
N VAL A 214 -13.49 -1.86 -11.69
CA VAL A 214 -13.21 -2.15 -10.27
C VAL A 214 -12.58 -0.97 -9.55
N ASP A 215 -11.56 -0.33 -10.15
CA ASP A 215 -10.91 0.84 -9.53
C ASP A 215 -11.88 2.02 -9.37
N MET A 216 -12.71 2.28 -10.39
CA MET A 216 -13.74 3.31 -10.32
C MET A 216 -14.78 2.99 -9.23
N ALA A 217 -15.25 1.74 -9.17
CA ALA A 217 -16.20 1.32 -8.15
C ALA A 217 -15.63 1.47 -6.72
N GLU A 218 -14.40 1.00 -6.47
CA GLU A 218 -13.75 1.17 -5.16
C GLU A 218 -13.47 2.64 -4.82
N GLN A 219 -13.20 3.49 -5.82
CA GLN A 219 -13.06 4.93 -5.61
C GLN A 219 -14.39 5.59 -5.23
N MET A 220 -15.48 5.28 -5.93
CA MET A 220 -16.81 5.81 -5.63
C MET A 220 -17.29 5.40 -4.23
N LEU A 221 -17.06 4.15 -3.84
CA LEU A 221 -17.35 3.68 -2.48
C LEU A 221 -16.52 4.42 -1.43
N ALA A 222 -15.24 4.67 -1.72
CA ALA A 222 -14.39 5.46 -0.82
C ALA A 222 -14.90 6.90 -0.66
N ASP A 223 -15.36 7.53 -1.74
CA ASP A 223 -15.92 8.89 -1.71
C ASP A 223 -17.25 8.96 -0.92
N MET A 224 -17.96 7.83 -0.78
CA MET A 224 -19.13 7.69 0.10
C MET A 224 -18.78 7.41 1.57
N GLY A 225 -17.49 7.42 1.92
CA GLY A 225 -17.01 7.11 3.28
C GLY A 225 -16.78 5.61 3.54
N LEU A 226 -16.93 4.76 2.52
CA LEU A 226 -16.61 3.33 2.58
C LEU A 226 -15.18 3.08 2.08
N GLU A 227 -14.21 3.81 2.62
CA GLU A 227 -12.81 3.82 2.13
C GLU A 227 -12.14 2.44 2.10
N GLU A 228 -12.64 1.53 2.93
CA GLU A 228 -12.13 0.19 3.14
C GLU A 228 -12.90 -0.90 2.35
N ALA A 229 -13.86 -0.48 1.53
CA ALA A 229 -14.61 -1.39 0.69
C ALA A 229 -13.76 -1.96 -0.45
N GLN A 230 -14.00 -3.22 -0.77
CA GLN A 230 -13.40 -3.93 -1.88
C GLN A 230 -14.49 -4.39 -2.84
N VAL A 231 -14.23 -4.32 -4.15
CA VAL A 231 -15.17 -4.77 -5.17
C VAL A 231 -14.56 -5.94 -5.92
N PHE A 232 -15.17 -7.11 -5.79
CA PHE A 232 -14.79 -8.32 -6.53
C PHE A 232 -15.58 -8.39 -7.83
N PHE A 233 -14.88 -8.71 -8.93
CA PHE A 233 -15.45 -8.82 -10.25
C PHE A 233 -15.79 -10.26 -10.58
N HIS A 234 -17.01 -10.47 -11.08
CA HIS A 234 -17.51 -11.75 -11.55
C HIS A 234 -18.33 -11.56 -12.82
N THR A 235 -18.46 -12.62 -13.62
CA THR A 235 -19.49 -12.74 -14.67
C THR A 235 -20.46 -13.84 -14.31
N LEU A 236 -21.71 -13.75 -14.77
CA LEU A 236 -22.63 -14.88 -14.69
C LEU A 236 -22.26 -15.96 -15.74
N SER A 237 -23.04 -17.04 -15.76
CA SER A 237 -22.82 -18.19 -16.66
C SER A 237 -22.92 -17.83 -18.14
N ASP A 238 -23.54 -16.70 -18.48
CA ASP A 238 -23.62 -16.17 -19.84
C ASP A 238 -22.34 -15.44 -20.31
N GLN A 239 -21.36 -15.26 -19.40
CA GLN A 239 -20.13 -14.50 -19.60
C GLN A 239 -20.31 -13.05 -20.08
N ALA A 240 -21.55 -12.55 -20.07
CA ALA A 240 -21.89 -11.21 -20.53
C ALA A 240 -22.37 -10.34 -19.37
N THR A 241 -23.17 -10.91 -18.46
CA THR A 241 -23.69 -10.18 -17.31
C THR A 241 -22.61 -10.03 -16.25
N THR A 242 -22.22 -8.80 -15.97
CA THR A 242 -21.20 -8.43 -14.99
C THR A 242 -21.78 -8.29 -13.59
N LEU A 243 -21.03 -8.74 -12.59
CA LEU A 243 -21.42 -8.72 -11.18
C LEU A 243 -20.32 -8.10 -10.33
N ALA A 244 -20.66 -7.01 -9.65
CA ALA A 244 -19.89 -6.47 -8.55
C ALA A 244 -20.31 -7.11 -7.23
N ARG A 245 -19.38 -7.82 -6.59
CA ARG A 245 -19.53 -8.28 -5.21
C ARG A 245 -18.75 -7.37 -4.27
N VAL A 246 -19.47 -6.52 -3.55
CA VAL A 246 -18.92 -5.50 -2.65
C VAL A 246 -18.69 -6.10 -1.27
N ARG A 247 -17.44 -6.09 -0.81
CA ARG A 247 -17.05 -6.50 0.54
C ARG A 247 -16.71 -5.27 1.37
N VAL A 248 -17.30 -5.18 2.55
CA VAL A 248 -17.02 -4.12 3.52
C VAL A 248 -16.59 -4.70 4.87
N PRO A 249 -15.65 -4.04 5.57
CA PRO A 249 -15.24 -4.49 6.90
C PRO A 249 -16.44 -4.41 7.88
N PRO A 250 -16.45 -5.24 8.95
CA PRO A 250 -17.58 -5.31 9.88
C PRO A 250 -18.05 -3.96 10.41
N LYS A 251 -17.11 -3.06 10.73
CA LYS A 251 -17.38 -1.70 11.23
C LYS A 251 -18.14 -0.80 10.26
N LEU A 252 -18.14 -1.10 8.96
CA LEU A 252 -18.81 -0.31 7.92
C LEU A 252 -20.08 -0.98 7.36
N ARG A 253 -20.45 -2.18 7.84
CA ARG A 253 -21.59 -2.93 7.27
C ARG A 253 -22.92 -2.24 7.44
N ALA A 254 -23.19 -1.69 8.63
CA ALA A 254 -24.43 -0.96 8.89
C ALA A 254 -24.56 0.25 7.95
N GLN A 255 -23.49 1.06 7.86
CA GLN A 255 -23.43 2.19 6.95
C GLN A 255 -23.61 1.77 5.47
N ALA A 256 -22.97 0.69 5.04
CA ALA A 256 -23.12 0.20 3.67
C ALA A 256 -24.55 -0.27 3.36
N PHE A 257 -25.24 -0.85 4.34
CA PHE A 257 -26.64 -1.25 4.21
C PHE A 257 -27.57 -0.03 4.11
N ASP A 258 -27.33 1.00 4.93
CA ASP A 258 -28.08 2.26 4.87
C ASP A 258 -27.87 2.98 3.53
N LEU A 259 -26.68 2.89 2.94
CA LEU A 259 -26.31 3.47 1.65
C LEU A 259 -26.63 2.56 0.45
N GLN A 260 -27.38 1.47 0.62
CA GLN A 260 -27.60 0.48 -0.44
C GLN A 260 -28.10 1.09 -1.79
N PRO A 261 -29.06 2.02 -1.82
CA PRO A 261 -29.50 2.63 -3.08
C PRO A 261 -28.40 3.42 -3.78
N ASP A 262 -27.59 4.16 -3.02
CA ASP A 262 -26.50 4.98 -3.54
C ASP A 262 -25.36 4.09 -4.08
N ILE A 263 -25.00 3.03 -3.35
CA ILE A 263 -24.03 2.02 -3.78
C ILE A 263 -24.48 1.37 -5.09
N LEU A 264 -25.74 0.94 -5.17
CA LEU A 264 -26.29 0.30 -6.36
C LEU A 264 -26.20 1.22 -7.58
N ASN A 265 -26.61 2.48 -7.43
CA ASN A 265 -26.58 3.47 -8.51
C ASN A 265 -25.14 3.79 -8.94
N ALA A 266 -24.23 3.97 -7.98
CA ALA A 266 -22.83 4.23 -8.27
C ALA A 266 -22.19 3.09 -9.06
N LEU A 267 -22.33 1.85 -8.61
CA LEU A 267 -21.68 0.71 -9.27
C LEU A 267 -22.33 0.37 -10.62
N LYS A 268 -23.64 0.60 -10.78
CA LYS A 268 -24.26 0.53 -12.12
C LYS A 268 -23.72 1.58 -13.08
N SER A 269 -23.35 2.77 -12.57
CA SER A 269 -22.70 3.80 -13.40
C SER A 269 -21.26 3.46 -13.79
N THR A 270 -20.65 2.44 -13.18
CA THR A 270 -19.34 1.89 -13.56
C THR A 270 -19.47 0.61 -14.39
N GLU A 271 -20.57 0.47 -15.15
CA GLU A 271 -20.79 -0.60 -16.13
C GLU A 271 -21.04 -2.00 -15.53
N PHE A 272 -21.34 -2.11 -14.22
CA PHE A 272 -21.82 -3.36 -13.63
C PHE A 272 -23.32 -3.57 -13.85
N ASP A 273 -23.73 -4.74 -14.29
CA ASP A 273 -25.16 -5.09 -14.43
C ASP A 273 -25.81 -5.38 -13.08
N LEU A 274 -25.07 -6.11 -12.23
CA LEU A 274 -25.52 -6.57 -10.92
C LEU A 274 -24.56 -6.12 -9.82
N VAL A 275 -25.13 -5.82 -8.65
CA VAL A 275 -24.37 -5.41 -7.46
C VAL A 275 -24.89 -6.18 -6.26
N THR A 276 -23.97 -6.75 -5.48
CA THR A 276 -24.26 -7.51 -4.26
C THR A 276 -23.38 -7.06 -3.12
N LEU A 277 -23.87 -7.21 -1.88
CA LEU A 277 -23.08 -7.04 -0.66
C LEU A 277 -22.66 -8.43 -0.15
N ASP A 278 -21.36 -8.60 0.08
CA ASP A 278 -20.77 -9.83 0.61
C ASP A 278 -21.13 -10.00 2.10
N MET A 279 -21.65 -11.18 2.44
CA MET A 279 -22.07 -11.53 3.80
C MET A 279 -20.99 -12.28 4.59
N VAL A 280 -19.87 -12.65 3.95
CA VAL A 280 -18.76 -13.37 4.58
C VAL A 280 -18.25 -12.58 5.78
N GLN A 281 -18.25 -13.18 6.97
CA GLN A 281 -17.48 -12.67 8.12
C GLN A 281 -16.00 -12.90 7.83
N GLU A 282 -15.16 -11.89 8.09
CA GLU A 282 -13.72 -11.86 7.74
C GLU A 282 -13.11 -13.26 7.60
N GLU A 283 -12.49 -13.56 6.46
CA GLU A 283 -11.42 -14.55 6.45
C GLU A 283 -10.38 -14.03 7.45
N GLU A 284 -10.27 -14.68 8.62
CA GLU A 284 -9.01 -14.68 9.34
C GLU A 284 -7.94 -14.87 8.28
N ARG A 285 -6.95 -13.96 8.22
CA ARG A 285 -5.78 -14.17 7.40
C ARG A 285 -5.20 -15.53 7.79
N GLN A 286 -5.55 -16.57 7.06
CA GLN A 286 -4.73 -17.75 6.97
C GLN A 286 -3.48 -17.28 6.24
N GLU A 287 -2.57 -16.67 6.99
CA GLU A 287 -1.16 -16.98 6.83
C GLU A 287 -1.07 -18.49 7.11
N SER A 288 -1.47 -19.28 6.12
CA SER A 288 -1.27 -20.71 6.12
C SER A 288 0.23 -20.90 6.04
N LEU A 289 0.82 -21.12 7.22
CA LEU A 289 1.92 -22.03 7.42
C LEU A 289 1.76 -23.24 6.49
N ARG A 290 2.38 -23.17 5.31
CA ARG A 290 2.85 -24.31 4.52
C ARG A 290 4.08 -23.89 3.74
#